data_AF-A0A538U9J1-F1
#
_entry.id   AF-A0A538U9J1-F1
#
_cell.length_a   1.000
_cell.length_b   1.000
_cell.length_c   1.000
_cell.angle_alpha   90.00
_cell.angle_beta   90.00
_cell.angle_gamma   90.00
#
_symmetry.space_group_name_H-M   'P 1'
#
loop_
_entity.id
_entity.type
_entity.pdbx_description
1 polymer ?
#
loop_
_entity_poly.entity_id
_entity_poly.type
_entity_poly.pdbx_seq_one_letter_code
_entity_poly.pdbx_strand_id
1 'polypeptide(L)' 'MFLKLLIVQPLTGEGVPTGRPTIAVDVVDAGVGDHVLVVDEGNSAAQALAQPRGPVRTVVVGVVDEVARD' A
#
# COMPACT_ATOMS: atom_id res chain seq x y z
N MET A 1 12.99 7.98 -12.48
CA MET A 1 11.95 8.03 -11.44
C MET A 1 12.38 7.09 -10.32
N PHE A 2 12.48 7.58 -9.09
CA PHE A 2 12.84 6.74 -7.94
C PHE A 2 11.55 6.25 -7.28
N LEU A 3 11.54 4.98 -6.88
CA LEU A 3 10.41 4.41 -6.14
C LEU A 3 10.52 4.86 -4.67
N LYS A 4 9.46 5.46 -4.13
CA LYS A 4 9.36 5.80 -2.70
C LYS A 4 8.94 4.54 -1.95
N LEU A 5 9.69 4.20 -0.90
CA LEU A 5 9.40 3.06 -0.03
C LEU A 5 8.78 3.56 1.27
N LEU A 6 7.67 2.97 1.67
CA LEU A 6 6.97 3.26 2.92
C LEU A 6 6.92 2.00 3.78
N ILE A 7 7.09 2.18 5.09
CA ILE A 7 6.70 1.15 6.07
C ILE A 7 5.21 1.33 6.30
N VAL A 8 4.43 0.29 6.03
CA VAL A 8 2.98 0.28 6.23
C VAL A 8 2.62 -0.69 7.35
N GLN A 9 1.74 -0.25 8.25
CA GLN A 9 1.21 -1.04 9.37
C GLN A 9 -0.22 -1.47 9.01
N PRO A 10 -0.52 -2.78 8.88
CA PRO A 10 -1.90 -3.22 8.69
C PRO A 10 -2.78 -2.78 9.86
N LEU A 11 -4.00 -2.37 9.56
CA LEU A 11 -5.00 -1.92 10.53
C LEU A 11 -6.24 -2.81 10.47
N THR A 12 -6.95 -2.95 11.59
CA THR A 12 -8.33 -3.46 11.60
C THR A 12 -9.28 -2.42 10.98
N GLY A 13 -10.54 -2.80 10.75
CA GLY A 13 -11.54 -1.85 10.24
C GLY A 13 -11.87 -0.70 11.19
N GLU A 14 -11.42 -0.79 12.45
CA GLU A 14 -11.51 0.26 13.48
C GLU A 14 -10.24 1.13 13.56
N GLY A 15 -9.28 0.95 12.65
CA GLY A 15 -8.02 1.70 12.64
C GLY A 15 -7.00 1.23 13.67
N VAL A 16 -7.19 0.06 14.29
CA VAL A 16 -6.25 -0.47 15.30
C VAL A 16 -5.13 -1.25 14.61
N PRO A 17 -3.84 -1.01 14.92
CA PRO A 17 -2.73 -1.80 14.39
C PRO A 17 -2.89 -3.30 14.59
N THR A 18 -2.66 -4.08 13.54
CA THR A 18 -2.72 -5.54 13.55
C THR A 18 -1.61 -6.16 12.70
N GLY A 19 -1.20 -7.39 13.03
CA GLY A 19 -0.17 -8.10 12.28
C GLY A 19 1.20 -7.42 12.34
N ARG A 20 2.02 -7.67 11.31
CA ARG A 20 3.39 -7.11 11.22
C ARG A 20 3.44 -6.01 10.16
N PRO A 21 4.18 -4.90 10.40
CA PRO A 21 4.50 -3.96 9.35
C PRO A 21 5.22 -4.61 8.18
N THR A 22 5.02 -4.06 6.99
CA THR A 22 5.75 -4.46 5.77
C THR A 22 6.21 -3.23 5.00
N ILE A 23 7.10 -3.42 4.03
CA ILE A 23 7.53 -2.37 3.11
C ILE A 23 6.63 -2.42 1.87
N ALA A 24 6.12 -1.26 1.46
CA ALA A 24 5.37 -1.09 0.23
C ALA A 24 6.02 -0.02 -0.65
N VAL A 25 5.96 -0.20 -1.97
CA VAL A 25 6.27 0.86 -2.93
C VAL A 25 5.07 1.78 -3.04
N ASP A 26 5.30 3.08 -2.93
CA ASP A 26 4.26 4.07 -3.15
C ASP A 26 4.18 4.49 -4.63
N VAL A 27 2.98 4.42 -5.18
CA VAL A 27 2.65 4.87 -6.54
C VAL A 27 1.55 5.93 -6.58
N VAL A 28 1.07 6.39 -5.42
CA VAL A 28 -0.04 7.36 -5.30
C VAL A 28 0.30 8.60 -4.47
N ASP A 29 1.56 8.75 -4.08
CA ASP A 29 2.08 9.86 -3.27
C ASP A 29 1.56 9.91 -1.83
N ALA A 30 1.46 8.74 -1.18
CA ALA A 30 1.09 8.65 0.24
C ALA A 30 2.17 9.22 1.17
N GLY A 31 1.72 9.84 2.26
CA GLY A 31 2.54 10.40 3.33
C GLY A 31 2.55 9.57 4.61
N VAL A 32 3.40 9.96 5.56
CA VAL A 32 3.37 9.40 6.91
C VAL A 32 2.08 9.85 7.61
N GLY A 33 1.32 8.89 8.13
CA GLY A 33 0.06 9.15 8.83
C GLY A 33 -1.18 8.91 7.97
N ASP A 34 -1.02 8.77 6.65
CA ASP A 34 -2.13 8.44 5.76
C ASP A 34 -2.62 7.00 6.02
N HIS A 35 -3.93 6.82 5.99
CA HIS A 35 -4.52 5.50 5.81
C HIS A 35 -4.47 5.16 4.33
N VAL A 36 -4.02 3.94 4.02
CA VAL A 36 -3.75 3.55 2.64
C VAL A 36 -4.31 2.17 2.33
N LEU A 37 -4.68 1.96 1.07
CA LEU A 37 -4.98 0.64 0.54
C LEU A 37 -3.71 0.02 -0.04
N VAL A 38 -3.40 -1.20 0.40
CA VAL A 38 -2.22 -1.95 -0.02
C VAL A 38 -2.63 -3.16 -0.82
N VAL A 39 -1.99 -3.35 -1.96
CA VAL A 39 -2.05 -4.61 -2.72
C VAL A 39 -0.79 -5.41 -2.43
N ASP A 40 -0.96 -6.66 -2.00
CA ASP A 40 0.13 -7.56 -1.62
C ASP A 40 0.26 -8.76 -2.56
N GLU A 41 0.42 -8.47 -3.86
CA GLU A 41 0.47 -9.47 -4.93
C GLU A 41 1.28 -8.96 -6.13
N GLY A 42 2.19 -9.80 -6.65
CA GLY A 42 3.18 -9.37 -7.64
C GLY A 42 2.63 -9.03 -9.03
N ASN A 43 1.53 -9.67 -9.47
CA ASN A 43 0.94 -9.34 -10.77
C ASN A 43 0.29 -7.96 -10.74
N SER A 44 -0.53 -7.72 -9.72
CA SER A 44 -1.18 -6.42 -9.51
C SER A 44 -0.16 -5.30 -9.27
N ALA A 45 0.95 -5.58 -8.55
CA ALA A 45 2.05 -4.63 -8.40
C ALA A 45 2.70 -4.25 -9.74
N ALA A 46 2.93 -5.21 -10.64
CA ALA A 46 3.49 -4.95 -11.96
C ALA A 46 2.56 -4.05 -12.80
N GLN A 47 1.25 -4.29 -12.73
CA GLN A 47 0.23 -3.46 -13.39
C GLN A 47 0.24 -2.03 -12.83
N ALA A 48 0.26 -1.87 -11.50
CA ALA A 48 0.28 -0.56 -10.85
C ALA A 48 1.53 0.26 -11.20
N LEU A 49 2.68 -0.41 -11.36
CA LEU A 49 3.93 0.24 -11.76
C LEU A 49 4.03 0.49 -13.27
N ALA A 50 3.13 -0.06 -14.08
CA ALA A 50 3.24 -0.10 -15.54
C ALA A 50 4.61 -0.62 -16.01
N GLN A 51 5.12 -1.66 -15.34
CA GLN A 51 6.41 -2.31 -15.64
C GLN A 51 6.24 -3.83 -15.76
N PRO A 52 7.15 -4.54 -16.46
CA PRO A 52 7.22 -5.99 -16.40
C PRO A 52 7.34 -6.48 -14.95
N ARG A 53 6.91 -7.73 -14.70
CA ARG A 53 6.96 -8.33 -13.37
C ARG A 53 8.40 -8.33 -12.83
N GLY A 54 8.64 -7.52 -11.80
CA GLY A 54 9.92 -7.35 -11.14
C GLY A 54 9.89 -7.78 -9.66
N PRO A 55 10.92 -7.44 -8.87
CA PRO A 55 11.02 -7.82 -7.46
C PRO A 55 10.16 -6.93 -6.54
N VAL A 56 8.95 -6.54 -6.98
CA VAL A 56 7.99 -5.77 -6.19
C VAL A 56 6.72 -6.60 -6.04
N ARG A 57 6.27 -6.77 -4.80
CA ARG A 57 5.04 -7.50 -4.47
C ARG A 57 4.01 -6.59 -3.80
N THR A 58 4.45 -5.71 -2.92
CA THR A 58 3.58 -4.90 -2.07
C THR A 58 3.62 -3.45 -2.54
N VAL A 59 2.46 -2.90 -2.88
CA VAL A 59 2.31 -1.53 -3.40
C VAL A 59 1.16 -0.81 -2.70
N VAL A 60 1.34 0.49 -2.45
CA VAL A 60 0.26 1.38 -2.04
C VAL A 60 -0.48 1.84 -3.29
N VAL A 61 -1.79 1.57 -3.38
CA VAL A 61 -2.61 1.84 -4.58
C VAL A 61 -3.66 2.93 -4.38
N GLY A 62 -3.80 3.45 -3.15
CA GLY A 62 -4.71 4.55 -2.86
C GLY A 62 -4.58 5.03 -1.42
N VAL A 63 -4.96 6.29 -1.21
CA VAL A 63 -5.17 6.89 0.11
C VAL A 63 -6.65 6.75 0.47
N VAL A 64 -6.94 6.40 1.71
CA VAL A 64 -8.29 6.13 2.20
C VAL A 64 -8.85 7.39 2.85
N ASP A 65 -9.94 7.92 2.27
CA ASP A 65 -10.67 9.06 2.83
C ASP A 65 -11.58 8.65 4.00
N GLU A 66 -12.33 7.55 3.83
CA GLU A 66 -13.30 7.07 4.81
C GLU A 66 -13.43 5.54 4.79
N VAL A 67 -13.66 4.95 5.96
CA VAL A 67 -14.04 3.55 6.13
C VAL A 67 -15.42 3.51 6.80
N ALA A 68 -16.43 2.99 6.10
CA ALA A 68 -17.80 2.89 6.58
C ALA A 68 -18.25 1.43 6.74
N ARG A 69 -19.27 1.21 7.56
CA ARG A 69 -20.02 -0.05 7.68
C ARG A 69 -21.50 0.24 7.50
N ASP A 70 -22.23 -0.72 6.93
CA ASP A 70 -23.69 -0.68 6.79
C ASP A 70 -24.42 -0.62 8.16
#